data_AF-A0AA39A804-F1
#
_entry.id   AF-A0AA39A804-F1
#
_cell.length_a   1.000
_cell.length_b   1.000
_cell.length_c   1.000
_cell.angle_alpha   90.00
_cell.angle_beta   90.00
_cell.angle_gamma   90.00
#
_symmetry.space_group_name_H-M   'P 1'
#
loop_
_entity.id
_entity.type
_entity.pdbx_description
1 polymer ?
#
loop_
_entity_poly.entity_id
_entity_poly.type
_entity_poly.pdbx_seq_one_letter_code
_entity_poly.pdbx_strand_id
1 'polypeptide(L)'
;MEMGLEDLGDLAINAIISKLDAKDTVAVSCVSKKLRVSASEESLWLNHCSQDLGLSSPIDPLGKPAPSFKETYQLWRESFGMYPWPLVKRVKRCWDRLKNWLSANFPEAGATLRKGATEVEIEALENILKVKLPLPTRLLYRFCDGQELTEEDVGGTALGSSLGIIGGYCFYDHLVNVCLLPLRQVILETKEITDQLGFSTTSKYVIVAASSTYIGKFFFLNCTTGQLYVGTRNLLSAGEMIPCVPNALISPMHDLNTGQQQDAMLLWLEEHVRRLQNGIIKLRKEGMIRSINLFPEEPPLCSTAVTNGVQVRASAVFIPEGCNLLDESHKYLFAYSIRMRLLPEGCIVNGTSFGSCQLNLRHWIIRANDHVVSDVNGEAVIGKYPLLYPGGEEFVYESCTFLSSSQGSIEGGFTFVPGR
;
A
#
# COMPACT_ATOMS: atom_id res chain seq x y z
N MET A 1 8.68 -10.40 -59.61
CA MET A 1 9.22 -9.20 -58.96
C MET A 1 8.82 -9.33 -57.50
N GLU A 2 9.74 -9.74 -56.63
CA GLU A 2 9.44 -9.78 -55.19
C GLU A 2 9.34 -8.34 -54.70
N MET A 3 8.19 -7.97 -54.14
CA MET A 3 7.97 -6.65 -53.54
C MET A 3 8.67 -6.65 -52.17
N GLY A 4 9.69 -5.82 -52.01
CA GLY A 4 10.42 -5.64 -50.76
C GLY A 4 9.65 -4.76 -49.77
N LEU A 5 10.01 -4.83 -48.49
CA LEU A 5 9.42 -3.98 -47.43
C LEU A 5 9.56 -2.47 -47.75
N GLU A 6 10.63 -2.08 -48.43
CA GLU A 6 10.89 -0.68 -48.81
C GLU A 6 10.06 -0.21 -50.01
N ASP A 7 9.44 -1.13 -50.75
CA ASP A 7 8.53 -0.80 -51.86
C ASP A 7 7.14 -0.42 -51.35
N LEU A 8 6.86 -0.64 -50.07
CA LEU A 8 5.64 -0.20 -49.41
C LEU A 8 5.61 1.33 -49.24
N GLY A 9 4.40 1.90 -49.26
CA GLY A 9 4.18 3.31 -48.91
C GLY A 9 4.47 3.58 -47.44
N ASP A 10 4.83 4.83 -47.11
CA ASP A 10 5.27 5.22 -45.76
C ASP A 10 4.23 4.93 -44.67
N LEU A 11 2.94 5.04 -44.99
CA LEU A 11 1.84 4.68 -44.08
C LEU A 11 1.85 3.18 -43.72
N ALA A 12 2.10 2.31 -44.70
CA ALA A 12 2.15 0.86 -44.47
C ALA A 12 3.39 0.49 -43.65
N ILE A 13 4.54 1.12 -43.94
CA ILE A 13 5.77 0.93 -43.15
C ILE A 13 5.57 1.38 -41.71
N ASN A 14 5.01 2.57 -41.47
CA ASN A 14 4.71 3.06 -40.13
C ASN A 14 3.73 2.15 -39.37
N ALA A 15 2.70 1.63 -40.06
CA ALA A 15 1.77 0.68 -39.45
C ALA A 15 2.48 -0.62 -39.02
N ILE A 16 3.43 -1.13 -39.80
CA ILE A 16 4.23 -2.31 -39.45
C ILE A 16 5.15 -2.01 -38.26
N ILE A 17 5.93 -0.91 -38.32
CA ILE A 17 6.86 -0.54 -37.25
C ILE A 17 6.11 -0.29 -35.93
N SER A 18 4.89 0.25 -35.98
CA SER A 18 4.06 0.47 -34.78
C SER A 18 3.71 -0.79 -33.98
N LYS A 19 3.92 -1.99 -34.56
CA LYS A 19 3.71 -3.28 -33.89
C LYS A 19 4.96 -3.81 -33.20
N LEU A 20 6.12 -3.22 -33.47
CA LEU A 20 7.39 -3.61 -32.89
C LEU A 20 7.53 -3.06 -31.47
N ASP A 21 8.37 -3.69 -30.66
CA ASP A 21 8.82 -3.06 -29.41
C ASP A 21 9.89 -2.00 -29.70
N ALA A 22 10.23 -1.19 -28.70
CA ALA A 22 11.20 -0.12 -28.90
C ALA A 22 12.60 -0.63 -29.33
N LYS A 23 12.98 -1.87 -28.94
CA LYS A 23 14.27 -2.44 -29.31
C LYS A 23 14.29 -2.81 -30.79
N ASP A 24 13.22 -3.45 -31.26
CA ASP A 24 13.06 -3.86 -32.65
C ASP A 24 12.82 -2.64 -33.56
N THR A 25 12.12 -1.61 -33.09
CA THR A 25 12.01 -0.30 -33.78
C THR A 25 13.39 0.30 -34.05
N VAL A 26 14.29 0.27 -33.06
CA VAL A 26 15.68 0.73 -33.24
C VAL A 26 16.45 -0.17 -34.21
N ALA A 27 16.30 -1.49 -34.10
CA ALA A 27 16.96 -2.42 -35.01
C ALA A 27 16.56 -2.18 -36.48
N VAL A 28 15.27 -1.94 -36.75
CA VAL A 28 14.76 -1.59 -38.09
C VAL A 28 15.38 -0.28 -38.60
N SER A 29 15.60 0.70 -37.71
CA SER A 29 16.22 1.99 -38.08
C SER A 29 17.68 1.85 -38.59
N CYS A 30 18.33 0.73 -38.29
CA CYS A 30 19.69 0.43 -38.73
C CYS A 30 19.75 -0.20 -40.13
N VAL A 31 18.62 -0.66 -40.68
CA VAL A 31 18.58 -1.43 -41.93
C VAL A 31 18.75 -0.54 -43.16
N SER A 32 18.06 0.60 -43.22
CA SER A 32 18.16 1.53 -44.37
C SER A 32 17.80 2.96 -44.03
N LYS A 33 18.07 3.90 -44.96
CA LYS A 33 17.73 5.32 -44.78
C LYS A 33 16.21 5.53 -44.68
N LYS A 34 15.42 4.84 -45.51
CA LYS A 34 13.96 4.96 -45.50
C LYS A 34 13.38 4.48 -44.16
N LEU A 35 13.79 3.28 -43.73
CA LEU A 35 13.36 2.71 -42.45
C LEU A 35 13.85 3.53 -41.25
N ARG A 36 15.01 4.18 -41.33
CA ARG A 36 15.50 5.09 -40.29
C ARG A 36 14.60 6.32 -40.09
N VAL A 37 14.12 6.89 -41.18
CA VAL A 37 13.19 8.03 -41.14
C VAL A 37 11.88 7.59 -40.51
N SER A 38 11.27 6.51 -41.04
CA SER A 38 10.01 5.96 -40.50
C SER A 38 10.12 5.56 -39.03
N ALA A 39 11.21 4.90 -38.61
CA ALA A 39 11.44 4.50 -37.21
C ALA A 39 11.79 5.68 -36.28
N SER A 40 11.93 6.90 -36.79
CA SER A 40 12.16 8.11 -35.99
C SER A 40 10.92 9.00 -35.87
N GLU A 41 9.77 8.55 -36.38
CA GLU A 41 8.50 9.25 -36.28
C GLU A 41 8.07 9.49 -34.82
N GLU A 42 7.70 10.73 -34.51
CA GLU A 42 7.37 11.16 -33.15
C GLU A 42 6.17 10.39 -32.58
N SER A 43 5.20 10.07 -33.43
CA SER A 43 4.00 9.30 -33.05
C SER A 43 4.32 7.87 -32.58
N LEU A 44 5.35 7.24 -33.15
CA LEU A 44 5.81 5.90 -32.73
C LEU A 44 6.43 5.97 -31.34
N TRP A 45 7.32 6.95 -31.12
CA TRP A 45 8.00 7.11 -29.84
C TRP A 45 7.07 7.61 -28.73
N LEU A 46 6.07 8.42 -29.07
CA LEU A 46 4.95 8.74 -28.16
C LEU A 46 4.24 7.45 -27.71
N ASN A 47 3.91 6.54 -28.64
CA ASN A 47 3.27 5.27 -28.30
C ASN A 47 4.16 4.41 -27.39
N HIS A 48 5.45 4.29 -27.69
CA HIS A 48 6.39 3.56 -26.84
C HIS A 48 6.48 4.19 -25.44
N CYS A 49 6.67 5.51 -25.33
CA CYS A 49 6.70 6.23 -24.05
C CYS A 49 5.38 6.10 -23.27
N SER A 50 4.23 6.15 -23.93
CA SER A 50 2.93 5.98 -23.31
C SER A 50 2.73 4.56 -22.78
N GLN A 51 3.03 3.54 -23.60
CA GLN A 51 2.83 2.14 -23.23
C GLN A 51 3.81 1.65 -22.16
N ASP A 52 5.09 2.00 -22.32
CA ASP A 52 6.14 1.48 -21.44
C ASP A 52 6.35 2.32 -20.19
N LEU A 53 6.16 3.63 -20.30
CA LEU A 53 6.46 4.59 -19.24
C LEU A 53 5.24 5.40 -18.77
N GLY A 54 4.07 5.24 -19.37
CA GLY A 54 2.89 6.03 -18.99
C GLY A 54 3.05 7.54 -19.24
N LEU A 55 3.93 7.94 -20.15
CA LEU A 55 4.22 9.35 -20.44
C LEU A 55 3.37 9.87 -21.60
N SER A 56 2.81 11.06 -21.41
CA SER A 56 2.08 11.81 -22.46
C SER A 56 2.84 13.04 -22.96
N SER A 57 4.00 13.33 -22.38
CA SER A 57 4.85 14.48 -22.70
C SER A 57 6.32 14.04 -22.72
N PRO A 58 7.18 14.66 -23.55
CA PRO A 58 8.59 14.30 -23.62
C PRO A 58 9.33 14.85 -22.41
N ILE A 59 9.50 14.02 -21.38
CA ILE A 59 10.17 14.38 -20.12
C ILE A 59 11.19 13.32 -19.72
N ASP A 60 12.31 13.76 -19.16
CA ASP A 60 13.33 12.88 -18.59
C ASP A 60 12.87 12.23 -17.27
N PRO A 61 13.64 11.28 -16.71
CA PRO A 61 13.32 10.64 -15.42
C PRO A 61 13.17 11.59 -14.22
N LEU A 62 13.72 12.81 -14.31
CA LEU A 62 13.64 13.84 -13.28
C LEU A 62 12.47 14.82 -13.53
N GLY A 63 11.68 14.60 -14.58
CA GLY A 63 10.55 15.44 -14.97
C GLY A 63 10.94 16.69 -15.77
N LYS A 64 12.17 16.78 -16.27
CA LYS A 64 12.60 17.91 -17.12
C LYS A 64 12.18 17.69 -18.56
N PRO A 65 11.75 18.74 -19.29
CA PRO A 65 11.41 18.62 -20.71
C PRO A 65 12.59 18.07 -21.53
N ALA A 66 12.29 17.14 -22.44
CA ALA A 66 13.21 16.62 -23.43
C ALA A 66 12.80 17.08 -24.85
N PRO A 67 13.74 17.17 -25.81
CA PRO A 67 13.45 17.64 -27.16
C PRO A 67 12.48 16.78 -27.98
N SER A 68 12.39 15.47 -27.72
CA SER A 68 11.48 14.54 -28.42
C SER A 68 11.15 13.31 -27.57
N PHE A 69 10.09 12.58 -27.92
CA PHE A 69 9.76 11.30 -27.28
C PHE A 69 10.85 10.23 -27.49
N LYS A 70 11.57 10.26 -28.61
CA LYS A 70 12.68 9.36 -28.87
C LYS A 70 13.84 9.63 -27.90
N GLU A 71 14.21 10.89 -27.74
CA GLU A 71 15.24 11.29 -26.77
C GLU A 71 14.79 11.04 -25.33
N THR A 72 13.51 11.27 -25.00
CA THR A 72 12.92 10.83 -23.73
C THR A 72 13.17 9.35 -23.51
N TYR A 73 12.77 8.48 -24.44
CA TYR A 73 12.91 7.04 -24.26
C TYR A 73 14.38 6.63 -24.06
N GLN A 74 15.31 7.26 -24.80
CA GLN A 74 16.75 7.06 -24.65
C GLN A 74 17.23 7.48 -23.24
N LEU A 75 16.90 8.68 -22.77
CA LEU A 75 17.28 9.17 -21.45
C LEU A 75 16.79 8.24 -20.32
N TRP A 76 15.58 7.70 -20.45
CA TRP A 76 15.04 6.71 -19.51
C TRP A 76 15.80 5.39 -19.57
N ARG A 77 16.15 4.89 -20.76
CA ARG A 77 16.94 3.66 -20.92
C ARG A 77 18.36 3.81 -20.36
N GLU A 78 18.96 4.98 -20.52
CA GLU A 78 20.28 5.29 -19.96
C GLU A 78 20.23 5.40 -18.43
N SER A 79 19.26 6.14 -17.88
CA SER A 79 19.14 6.37 -16.42
C SER A 79 18.86 5.10 -15.61
N PHE A 80 18.22 4.11 -16.22
CA PHE A 80 17.88 2.82 -15.58
C PHE A 80 18.59 1.62 -16.23
N GLY A 81 19.69 1.85 -16.96
CA GLY A 81 20.36 0.82 -17.75
C GLY A 81 20.87 -0.39 -16.96
N MET A 82 21.07 -0.26 -15.64
CA MET A 82 21.47 -1.36 -14.76
C MET A 82 20.32 -2.28 -14.34
N TYR A 83 19.07 -1.90 -14.61
CA TYR A 83 17.88 -2.67 -14.22
C TYR A 83 17.24 -3.37 -15.42
N PRO A 84 16.67 -4.58 -15.23
CA PRO A 84 15.85 -5.20 -16.27
C PRO A 84 14.69 -4.28 -16.66
N TRP A 85 14.57 -3.97 -17.96
CA TRP A 85 13.55 -3.03 -18.43
C TRP A 85 12.11 -3.38 -18.02
N PRO A 86 11.67 -4.66 -18.07
CA PRO A 86 10.33 -5.02 -17.58
C PRO A 86 10.09 -4.66 -16.11
N LEU A 87 11.12 -4.75 -15.27
CA LEU A 87 11.05 -4.39 -13.85
C LEU A 87 10.91 -2.86 -13.68
N VAL A 88 11.64 -2.06 -14.47
CA VAL A 88 11.50 -0.59 -14.50
C VAL A 88 10.05 -0.19 -14.81
N LYS A 89 9.47 -0.78 -15.85
CA LYS A 89 8.08 -0.52 -16.24
C LYS A 89 7.09 -0.89 -15.14
N ARG A 90 7.29 -2.04 -14.49
CA ARG A 90 6.43 -2.52 -13.39
C ARG A 90 6.48 -1.59 -12.18
N VAL A 91 7.68 -1.25 -11.71
CA VAL A 91 7.88 -0.36 -10.56
C VAL A 91 7.35 1.04 -10.84
N LYS A 92 7.63 1.58 -12.04
CA LYS A 92 7.09 2.89 -12.45
C LYS A 92 5.57 2.89 -12.41
N ARG A 93 4.93 1.87 -12.99
CA ARG A 93 3.46 1.74 -12.98
C ARG A 93 2.91 1.68 -11.55
N CYS A 94 3.57 0.97 -10.64
CA CYS A 94 3.18 0.94 -9.23
C CYS A 94 3.21 2.35 -8.61
N TRP A 95 4.30 3.09 -8.79
CA TRP A 95 4.45 4.45 -8.27
C TRP A 95 3.51 5.46 -8.93
N ASP A 96 3.33 5.41 -10.25
CA ASP A 96 2.39 6.29 -10.96
C ASP A 96 0.96 6.09 -10.42
N ARG A 97 0.54 4.83 -10.24
CA ARG A 97 -0.77 4.49 -9.68
C ARG A 97 -0.96 5.07 -8.28
N LEU A 98 0.06 4.95 -7.41
CA LEU A 98 0.03 5.53 -6.06
C LEU A 98 0.01 7.06 -6.09
N LYS A 99 0.93 7.69 -6.83
CA LYS A 99 1.04 9.15 -6.93
C LYS A 99 -0.23 9.78 -7.51
N ASN A 100 -0.83 9.16 -8.52
CA ASN A 100 -2.10 9.61 -9.09
C ASN A 100 -3.26 9.50 -8.08
N TRP A 101 -3.30 8.43 -7.29
CA TRP A 101 -4.30 8.28 -6.23
C TRP A 101 -4.11 9.35 -5.15
N LEU A 102 -2.87 9.57 -4.70
CA LEU A 102 -2.54 10.58 -3.69
C LEU A 102 -2.88 11.99 -4.18
N SER A 103 -2.54 12.36 -5.42
CA SER A 103 -2.87 13.68 -5.95
C SER A 103 -4.37 13.95 -6.00
N ALA A 104 -5.18 12.91 -6.24
CA ALA A 104 -6.63 13.03 -6.31
C ALA A 104 -7.32 13.00 -4.93
N ASN A 105 -6.77 12.23 -3.97
CA ASN A 105 -7.47 11.92 -2.72
C ASN A 105 -6.78 12.46 -1.47
N PHE A 106 -5.45 12.48 -1.43
CA PHE A 106 -4.66 12.82 -0.24
C PHE A 106 -3.39 13.62 -0.60
N PRO A 107 -3.54 14.83 -1.16
CA PRO A 107 -2.43 15.59 -1.73
C PRO A 107 -1.38 16.00 -0.68
N GLU A 108 -1.78 16.24 0.56
CA GLU A 108 -0.84 16.55 1.65
C GLU A 108 0.12 15.38 1.94
N ALA A 109 -0.35 14.13 1.92
CA ALA A 109 0.53 12.97 2.06
C ALA A 109 1.41 12.80 0.80
N GLY A 110 0.86 13.09 -0.38
CA GLY A 110 1.63 13.12 -1.63
C GLY A 110 2.79 14.13 -1.60
N ALA A 111 2.61 15.27 -0.92
CA ALA A 111 3.64 16.31 -0.80
C ALA A 111 4.85 15.88 0.05
N THR A 112 4.69 14.88 0.92
CA THR A 112 5.79 14.32 1.73
C THR A 112 6.71 13.40 0.95
N LEU A 113 6.33 12.98 -0.27
CA LEU A 113 7.13 12.06 -1.08
C LEU A 113 8.42 12.73 -1.56
N ARG A 114 9.55 12.11 -1.26
CA ARG A 114 10.85 12.58 -1.74
C ARG A 114 11.08 12.20 -3.20
N LYS A 115 11.95 12.97 -3.85
CA LYS A 115 12.48 12.61 -5.17
C LYS A 115 13.17 11.25 -5.09
N GLY A 116 13.24 10.54 -6.22
CA GLY A 116 13.94 9.27 -6.29
C GLY A 116 15.42 9.42 -5.91
N ALA A 117 15.93 8.50 -5.09
CA ALA A 117 17.33 8.45 -4.68
C ALA A 117 18.21 8.16 -5.89
N THR A 118 19.46 8.62 -5.89
CA THR A 118 20.48 8.28 -6.88
C THR A 118 21.12 6.91 -6.61
N GLU A 119 21.80 6.32 -7.59
CA GLU A 119 22.54 5.08 -7.38
C GLU A 119 23.62 5.22 -6.30
N VAL A 120 24.28 6.38 -6.24
CA VAL A 120 25.31 6.68 -5.24
C VAL A 120 24.73 6.68 -3.83
N GLU A 121 23.53 7.24 -3.64
CA GLU A 121 22.86 7.24 -2.33
C GLU A 121 22.43 5.83 -1.91
N ILE A 122 21.93 5.02 -2.84
CA ILE A 122 21.57 3.62 -2.58
C ILE A 122 22.82 2.80 -2.23
N GLU A 123 23.91 2.96 -3.00
CA GLU A 123 25.19 2.31 -2.74
C GLU A 123 25.80 2.73 -1.40
N ALA A 124 25.66 4.01 -1.03
CA ALA A 124 26.09 4.49 0.28
C ALA A 124 25.36 3.78 1.41
N LEU A 125 24.02 3.62 1.32
CA LEU A 125 23.25 2.84 2.28
C LEU A 125 23.73 1.39 2.36
N GLU A 126 23.87 0.71 1.21
CA GLU A 126 24.33 -0.67 1.14
C GLU A 126 25.71 -0.86 1.78
N ASN A 127 26.63 0.08 1.56
CA ASN A 127 27.97 0.06 2.13
C ASN A 127 27.96 0.32 3.65
N ILE A 128 27.16 1.28 4.11
CA ILE A 128 27.04 1.62 5.53
C ILE A 128 26.41 0.47 6.33
N LEU A 129 25.36 -0.15 5.80
CA LEU A 129 24.63 -1.24 6.45
C LEU A 129 25.21 -2.62 6.12
N LYS A 130 26.19 -2.70 5.21
CA LYS A 130 26.82 -3.95 4.74
C LYS A 130 25.80 -4.95 4.18
N VAL A 131 24.82 -4.47 3.43
CA VAL A 131 23.77 -5.26 2.77
C VAL A 131 23.78 -5.05 1.26
N LYS A 132 23.04 -5.87 0.52
CA LYS A 132 22.73 -5.64 -0.90
C LYS A 132 21.22 -5.67 -1.07
N LEU A 133 20.64 -4.52 -1.42
CA LEU A 133 19.20 -4.43 -1.60
C LEU A 133 18.78 -5.28 -2.81
N PRO A 134 17.64 -5.99 -2.74
CA PRO A 134 17.06 -6.62 -3.92
C PRO A 134 16.81 -5.60 -5.03
N LEU A 135 16.97 -6.01 -6.30
CA LEU A 135 16.81 -5.12 -7.46
C LEU A 135 15.44 -4.40 -7.50
N PRO A 136 14.28 -5.04 -7.19
CA PRO A 136 13.01 -4.33 -7.14
C PRO A 136 12.98 -3.25 -6.05
N THR A 137 13.51 -3.53 -4.86
CA THR A 137 13.67 -2.55 -3.78
C THR A 137 14.57 -1.38 -4.17
N ARG A 138 15.74 -1.63 -4.78
CA ARG A 138 16.61 -0.55 -5.29
C ARG A 138 15.82 0.36 -6.23
N LEU A 139 15.09 -0.24 -7.15
CA LEU A 139 14.32 0.47 -8.14
C LEU A 139 13.15 1.25 -7.53
N LEU A 140 12.50 0.73 -6.48
CA LEU A 140 11.50 1.47 -5.70
C LEU A 140 12.09 2.78 -5.17
N TYR A 141 13.27 2.73 -4.56
CA TYR A 141 13.99 3.91 -4.06
C TYR A 141 14.44 4.85 -5.18
N ARG A 142 14.85 4.33 -6.35
CA ARG A 142 15.17 5.14 -7.53
C ARG A 142 13.99 5.98 -8.04
N PHE A 143 12.75 5.55 -7.80
CA PHE A 143 11.54 6.31 -8.17
C PHE A 143 11.02 7.22 -7.05
N CYS A 144 11.29 6.91 -5.79
CA CYS A 144 10.91 7.71 -4.63
C CYS A 144 11.72 7.30 -3.40
N ASP A 145 12.42 8.26 -2.78
CA ASP A 145 13.18 8.06 -1.55
C ASP A 145 12.28 8.15 -0.29
N GLY A 146 11.18 7.40 -0.25
CA GLY A 146 10.26 7.40 0.90
C GLY A 146 9.57 8.74 1.19
N GLN A 147 9.16 8.94 2.45
CA GLN A 147 8.47 10.12 2.95
C GLN A 147 9.35 10.94 3.89
N GLU A 148 9.40 12.26 3.70
CA GLU A 148 9.93 13.20 4.67
C GLU A 148 8.78 13.83 5.44
N LEU A 149 8.66 13.50 6.71
CA LEU A 149 7.67 14.09 7.61
C LEU A 149 8.38 15.18 8.42
N THR A 150 7.88 16.42 8.36
CA THR A 150 8.42 17.52 9.16
C THR A 150 7.82 17.55 10.56
N GLU A 151 8.43 18.28 11.50
CA GLU A 151 7.87 18.46 12.85
C GLU A 151 6.47 19.11 12.83
N GLU A 152 6.16 19.91 11.81
CA GLU A 152 4.83 20.49 11.58
C GLU A 152 3.80 19.43 11.14
N ASP A 153 4.23 18.41 10.38
CA ASP A 153 3.39 17.29 9.92
C ASP A 153 3.10 16.24 11.01
N VAL A 154 3.92 16.23 12.07
CA VAL A 154 3.64 15.51 13.32
C VAL A 154 2.54 16.23 14.12
N GLY A 155 2.17 17.44 13.69
CA GLY A 155 0.89 18.07 13.97
C GLY A 155 0.65 18.34 15.44
N GLY A 156 1.66 18.80 16.19
CA GLY A 156 1.55 19.38 17.55
C GLY A 156 0.74 18.60 18.61
N THR A 157 0.27 17.42 18.28
CA THR A 157 -0.59 16.55 19.07
C THR A 157 0.28 15.38 19.50
N ALA A 158 0.08 14.89 20.71
CA ALA A 158 0.91 13.84 21.33
C ALA A 158 0.85 12.47 20.60
N LEU A 159 0.29 12.39 19.40
CA LEU A 159 -0.16 11.17 18.72
C LEU A 159 0.65 10.81 17.46
N GLY A 160 1.49 11.71 16.93
CA GLY A 160 2.31 11.45 15.74
C GLY A 160 1.71 11.96 14.41
N SER A 161 2.38 11.70 13.29
CA SER A 161 1.89 12.12 11.96
C SER A 161 0.85 11.16 11.38
N SER A 162 -0.17 11.72 10.72
CA SER A 162 -1.25 10.97 10.04
C SER A 162 -1.03 10.79 8.53
N LEU A 163 0.07 11.33 8.00
CA LEU A 163 0.36 11.42 6.57
C LEU A 163 1.06 10.19 5.97
N GLY A 164 1.28 9.13 6.74
CA GLY A 164 1.90 7.91 6.25
C GLY A 164 1.09 7.29 5.10
N ILE A 165 1.75 7.09 3.95
CA ILE A 165 1.09 6.65 2.71
C ILE A 165 0.70 5.17 2.76
N ILE A 166 1.22 4.41 3.72
CA ILE A 166 0.80 3.04 3.98
C ILE A 166 -0.44 3.03 4.87
N GLY A 167 -0.68 4.10 5.64
CA GLY A 167 -1.85 4.25 6.49
C GLY A 167 -1.80 3.42 7.76
N GLY A 168 -2.95 3.30 8.42
CA GLY A 168 -3.06 2.50 9.62
C GLY A 168 -4.48 2.45 10.20
N TYR A 169 -4.57 2.44 11.52
CA TYR A 169 -5.81 2.21 12.26
C TYR A 169 -5.70 2.81 13.67
N CYS A 170 -6.85 3.06 14.31
CA CYS A 170 -6.94 3.64 15.63
C CYS A 170 -7.98 2.91 16.47
N PHE A 171 -7.61 2.35 17.62
CA PHE A 171 -8.59 1.82 18.57
C PHE A 171 -8.09 2.04 19.99
N TYR A 172 -8.96 2.52 20.88
CA TYR A 172 -8.57 2.95 22.23
C TYR A 172 -7.36 3.92 22.20
N ASP A 173 -6.24 3.56 22.81
CA ASP A 173 -4.96 4.26 22.82
C ASP A 173 -3.96 3.72 21.77
N HIS A 174 -4.36 2.72 20.98
CA HIS A 174 -3.54 2.13 19.92
C HIS A 174 -3.74 2.87 18.60
N LEU A 175 -2.84 3.80 18.31
CA LEU A 175 -2.80 4.52 17.04
C LEU A 175 -1.54 4.12 16.25
N VAL A 176 -1.75 3.65 15.03
CA VAL A 176 -0.68 3.31 14.07
C VAL A 176 -0.94 4.04 12.78
N ASN A 177 0.12 4.59 12.18
CA ASN A 177 0.10 5.16 10.84
C ASN A 177 1.49 5.00 10.22
N VAL A 178 1.60 4.26 9.13
CA VAL A 178 2.90 3.80 8.61
C VAL A 178 3.34 4.66 7.42
N CYS A 179 4.59 5.09 7.45
CA CYS A 179 5.26 5.75 6.34
C CYS A 179 6.35 4.88 5.71
N LEU A 180 6.65 5.12 4.44
CA LEU A 180 7.87 4.57 3.81
C LEU A 180 9.07 5.41 4.23
N LEU A 181 10.12 4.76 4.72
CA LEU A 181 11.28 5.47 5.24
C LEU A 181 12.22 5.92 4.11
N PRO A 182 12.72 7.17 4.15
CA PRO A 182 13.81 7.61 3.28
C PRO A 182 15.10 6.89 3.64
N LEU A 183 16.02 6.71 2.69
CA LEU A 183 17.28 5.96 2.87
C LEU A 183 18.06 6.42 4.11
N ARG A 184 18.07 7.73 4.40
CA ARG A 184 18.70 8.28 5.62
C ARG A 184 18.09 7.66 6.89
N GLN A 185 16.76 7.59 6.96
CA GLN A 185 16.07 7.02 8.12
C GLN A 185 16.19 5.51 8.16
N VAL A 186 16.18 4.82 7.01
CA VAL A 186 16.50 3.38 6.93
C VAL A 186 17.84 3.10 7.62
N ILE A 187 18.87 3.91 7.38
CA ILE A 187 20.19 3.74 8.02
C ILE A 187 20.11 3.94 9.54
N LEU A 188 19.46 5.00 10.00
CA LEU A 188 19.38 5.35 11.42
C LEU A 188 18.61 4.28 12.19
N GLU A 189 17.39 3.97 11.76
CA GLU A 189 16.50 3.00 12.40
C GLU A 189 17.12 1.60 12.40
N THR A 190 17.72 1.18 11.28
CA THR A 190 18.32 -0.16 11.19
C THR A 190 19.50 -0.30 12.16
N LYS A 191 20.32 0.75 12.35
CA LYS A 191 21.42 0.70 13.32
C LYS A 191 20.90 0.63 14.74
N GLU A 192 19.98 1.52 15.09
CA GLU A 192 19.39 1.58 16.43
C GLU A 192 18.76 0.25 16.83
N ILE A 193 17.97 -0.36 15.94
CA ILE A 193 17.31 -1.63 16.26
C ILE A 193 18.28 -2.81 16.28
N THR A 194 19.32 -2.80 15.45
CA THR A 194 20.33 -3.88 15.42
C THR A 194 21.06 -3.95 16.76
N ASP A 195 21.38 -2.78 17.33
CA ASP A 195 22.01 -2.66 18.64
C ASP A 195 21.08 -3.19 19.75
N GLN A 196 19.76 -2.96 19.64
CA GLN A 196 18.77 -3.42 20.62
C GLN A 196 18.43 -4.91 20.52
N LEU A 197 18.30 -5.45 19.30
CA LEU A 197 17.85 -6.83 19.05
C LEU A 197 18.94 -7.89 19.21
N GLY A 198 20.20 -7.47 19.41
CA GLY A 198 21.32 -8.40 19.42
C GLY A 198 21.47 -9.16 18.10
N PHE A 199 20.93 -8.62 17.01
CA PHE A 199 21.08 -9.18 15.68
C PHE A 199 22.58 -9.32 15.38
N SER A 200 22.99 -10.50 14.91
CA SER A 200 24.37 -10.72 14.47
C SER A 200 24.76 -9.64 13.46
N THR A 201 26.02 -9.20 13.47
CA THR A 201 26.58 -8.29 12.44
C THR A 201 26.48 -8.85 11.02
N THR A 202 26.12 -10.13 10.88
CA THR A 202 25.83 -10.81 9.61
C THR A 202 24.37 -10.66 9.15
N SER A 203 23.46 -10.17 9.99
CA SER A 203 22.04 -10.01 9.69
C SER A 203 21.86 -9.05 8.53
N LYS A 204 21.05 -9.45 7.55
CA LYS A 204 20.83 -8.69 6.31
C LYS A 204 19.46 -8.01 6.30
N TYR A 205 19.02 -7.54 7.47
CA TYR A 205 17.74 -6.84 7.62
C TYR A 205 17.94 -5.34 7.55
N VAL A 206 17.01 -4.64 6.89
CA VAL A 206 16.90 -3.18 6.93
C VAL A 206 15.45 -2.78 7.18
N ILE A 207 15.22 -1.69 7.92
CA ILE A 207 13.86 -1.17 8.17
C ILE A 207 13.46 -0.24 7.02
N VAL A 208 12.46 -0.62 6.24
CA VAL A 208 12.02 0.14 5.04
C VAL A 208 10.74 0.95 5.25
N ALA A 209 9.97 0.63 6.28
CA ALA A 209 8.76 1.34 6.67
C ALA A 209 8.58 1.27 8.20
N ALA A 210 8.05 2.32 8.79
CA ALA A 210 7.78 2.36 10.22
C ALA A 210 6.55 3.22 10.54
N SER A 211 5.97 3.02 11.73
CA SER A 211 4.92 3.89 12.23
C SER A 211 5.47 5.27 12.55
N SER A 212 4.78 6.33 12.14
CA SER A 212 5.03 7.72 12.52
C SER A 212 4.28 8.14 13.80
N THR A 213 3.77 7.17 14.55
CA THR A 213 2.99 7.33 15.78
C THR A 213 3.72 6.73 16.99
N TYR A 214 3.18 6.92 18.19
CA TYR A 214 3.79 6.41 19.42
C TYR A 214 3.94 4.88 19.45
N ILE A 215 3.00 4.15 18.84
CA ILE A 215 3.09 2.70 18.76
C ILE A 215 4.11 2.31 17.69
N GLY A 216 5.22 1.74 18.14
CA GLY A 216 6.27 1.21 17.27
C GLY A 216 5.76 0.05 16.42
N LYS A 217 5.72 0.25 15.11
CA LYS A 217 5.49 -0.81 14.12
C LYS A 217 6.56 -0.71 13.05
N PHE A 218 7.36 -1.75 12.90
CA PHE A 218 8.55 -1.73 12.03
C PHE A 218 8.47 -2.83 10.98
N PHE A 219 8.86 -2.47 9.75
CA PHE A 219 8.88 -3.39 8.61
C PHE A 219 10.31 -3.65 8.15
N PHE A 220 10.75 -4.90 8.26
CA PHE A 220 12.11 -5.36 8.00
C PHE A 220 12.19 -6.08 6.66
N LEU A 221 12.96 -5.55 5.73
CA LEU A 221 13.32 -6.24 4.51
C LEU A 221 14.55 -7.12 4.77
N ASN A 222 14.42 -8.43 4.54
CA ASN A 222 15.55 -9.33 4.44
C ASN A 222 16.18 -9.20 3.06
N CYS A 223 17.33 -8.52 2.99
CA CYS A 223 18.06 -8.26 1.76
C CYS A 223 18.63 -9.52 1.08
N THR A 224 18.68 -10.67 1.77
CA THR A 224 19.14 -11.94 1.18
C THR A 224 17.99 -12.67 0.50
N THR A 225 16.84 -12.76 1.16
CA THR A 225 15.70 -13.54 0.66
C THR A 225 14.70 -12.70 -0.12
N GLY A 226 14.77 -11.37 -0.02
CA GLY A 226 13.77 -10.45 -0.56
C GLY A 226 12.44 -10.47 0.20
N GLN A 227 12.35 -11.15 1.36
CA GLN A 227 11.14 -11.17 2.19
C GLN A 227 11.01 -9.92 3.04
N LEU A 228 9.78 -9.46 3.23
CA LEU A 228 9.41 -8.35 4.10
C LEU A 228 8.73 -8.93 5.34
N TYR A 229 9.15 -8.47 6.51
CA TYR A 229 8.62 -8.87 7.79
C TYR A 229 8.07 -7.67 8.55
N VAL A 230 7.11 -7.90 9.43
CA VAL A 230 6.63 -6.92 10.39
C VAL A 230 6.91 -7.42 11.80
N GLY A 231 7.43 -6.54 12.65
CA GLY A 231 7.70 -6.86 14.05
C GLY A 231 6.42 -7.09 14.87
N THR A 232 6.50 -7.97 15.85
CA THR A 232 5.43 -8.26 16.81
C THR A 232 5.66 -7.54 18.14
N ARG A 233 4.80 -7.79 19.14
CA ARG A 233 4.98 -7.28 20.51
C ARG A 233 6.28 -7.75 21.14
N ASN A 234 6.75 -8.94 20.76
CA ASN A 234 7.98 -9.55 21.26
C ASN A 234 9.20 -9.24 20.37
N LEU A 235 9.13 -8.23 19.50
CA LEU A 235 10.25 -7.87 18.64
C LEU A 235 11.52 -7.64 19.47
N LEU A 236 11.48 -6.70 20.43
CA LEU A 236 12.67 -6.33 21.22
C LEU A 236 13.18 -7.45 22.14
N SER A 237 12.30 -8.31 22.63
CA SER A 237 12.64 -9.37 23.58
C SER A 237 13.06 -10.68 22.92
N ALA A 238 12.52 -11.01 21.76
CA ALA A 238 12.70 -12.32 21.11
C ALA A 238 13.02 -12.25 19.61
N GLY A 239 13.08 -11.07 19.01
CA GLY A 239 13.24 -10.91 17.56
C GLY A 239 12.04 -11.43 16.75
N GLU A 240 10.87 -11.56 17.39
CA GLU A 240 9.70 -12.18 16.79
C GLU A 240 9.09 -11.29 15.70
N MET A 241 8.98 -11.84 14.48
CA MET A 241 8.48 -11.15 13.30
C MET A 241 7.57 -12.06 12.46
N ILE A 242 6.66 -11.45 11.69
CA ILE A 242 5.70 -12.15 10.82
C ILE A 242 5.97 -11.76 9.35
N PRO A 243 6.00 -12.70 8.39
CA PRO A 243 6.16 -12.37 6.98
C PRO A 243 4.93 -11.63 6.42
N CYS A 244 5.17 -10.56 5.66
CA CYS A 244 4.11 -9.72 5.07
C CYS A 244 3.56 -10.32 3.77
N VAL A 245 4.33 -11.17 3.09
CA VAL A 245 3.99 -11.72 1.78
C VAL A 245 4.21 -13.24 1.78
N PRO A 246 3.36 -14.04 1.11
CA PRO A 246 3.60 -15.47 0.96
C PRO A 246 4.95 -15.77 0.28
N ASN A 247 5.77 -16.63 0.91
CA ASN A 247 7.12 -16.97 0.40
C ASN A 247 7.12 -17.48 -1.04
N ALA A 248 6.05 -18.18 -1.47
CA ALA A 248 5.92 -18.74 -2.81
C ALA A 248 5.84 -17.68 -3.93
N LEU A 249 5.54 -16.42 -3.60
CA LEU A 249 5.48 -15.32 -4.57
C LEU A 249 6.83 -14.61 -4.76
N ILE A 250 7.79 -14.87 -3.88
CA ILE A 250 9.07 -14.17 -3.86
C ILE A 250 10.05 -14.96 -4.73
N SER A 251 10.64 -14.25 -5.70
CA SER A 251 11.65 -14.79 -6.60
C SER A 251 12.79 -13.77 -6.68
N PRO A 252 13.73 -13.83 -5.71
CA PRO A 252 14.76 -12.81 -5.58
C PRO A 252 15.89 -13.04 -6.62
N MET A 253 16.07 -14.26 -7.14
CA MET A 253 17.18 -14.65 -8.00
C MET A 253 16.80 -15.81 -8.94
N HIS A 254 16.60 -15.54 -10.25
CA HIS A 254 17.15 -16.28 -11.40
C HIS A 254 16.67 -15.63 -12.74
N ASP A 255 17.61 -15.55 -13.69
CA ASP A 255 17.56 -14.95 -15.03
C ASP A 255 17.33 -13.43 -15.16
N LEU A 256 18.44 -12.72 -15.40
CA LEU A 256 18.49 -11.34 -15.91
C LEU A 256 17.63 -11.10 -17.17
N ASN A 257 17.22 -12.18 -17.85
CA ASN A 257 16.52 -12.13 -19.12
C ASN A 257 14.98 -12.19 -19.00
N THR A 258 14.40 -12.60 -17.87
CA THR A 258 12.94 -12.83 -17.80
C THR A 258 12.15 -11.66 -17.18
N GLY A 259 12.82 -10.73 -16.49
CA GLY A 259 12.14 -9.59 -15.85
C GLY A 259 11.15 -10.00 -14.74
N GLN A 260 11.21 -11.26 -14.28
CA GLN A 260 10.30 -11.84 -13.29
C GLN A 260 10.78 -11.69 -11.85
N GLN A 261 11.78 -10.85 -11.58
CA GLN A 261 12.26 -10.61 -10.22
C GLN A 261 11.15 -9.99 -9.37
N GLN A 262 10.87 -10.59 -8.22
CA GLN A 262 9.85 -10.13 -7.28
C GLN A 262 10.39 -10.26 -5.86
N ASP A 263 10.47 -9.14 -5.16
CA ASP A 263 10.65 -9.12 -3.71
C ASP A 263 9.31 -8.79 -3.04
N ALA A 264 9.25 -9.03 -1.74
CA ALA A 264 8.07 -8.79 -0.95
C ALA A 264 7.74 -7.30 -0.82
N MET A 265 8.73 -6.40 -0.90
CA MET A 265 8.49 -4.95 -0.79
C MET A 265 7.66 -4.44 -1.97
N LEU A 266 8.02 -4.81 -3.21
CA LEU A 266 7.24 -4.46 -4.39
C LEU A 266 5.85 -5.10 -4.37
N LEU A 267 5.75 -6.39 -4.03
CA LEU A 267 4.47 -7.10 -3.96
C LEU A 267 3.52 -6.48 -2.93
N TRP A 268 4.06 -6.14 -1.75
CA TRP A 268 3.30 -5.50 -0.69
C TRP A 268 2.78 -4.12 -1.11
N LEU A 269 3.62 -3.30 -1.76
CA LEU A 269 3.21 -1.98 -2.24
C LEU A 269 2.19 -2.07 -3.39
N GLU A 270 2.38 -3.01 -4.33
CA GLU A 270 1.42 -3.24 -5.42
C GLU A 270 0.03 -3.63 -4.92
N GLU A 271 -0.04 -4.49 -3.90
CA GLU A 271 -1.30 -4.88 -3.26
C GLU A 271 -1.92 -3.70 -2.50
N HIS A 272 -1.13 -2.91 -1.78
CA HIS A 272 -1.60 -1.69 -1.12
C HIS A 272 -2.23 -0.71 -2.11
N VAL A 273 -1.53 -0.42 -3.21
CA VAL A 273 -2.02 0.45 -4.29
C VAL A 273 -3.29 -0.12 -4.94
N ARG A 274 -3.36 -1.44 -5.14
CA ARG A 274 -4.58 -2.10 -5.66
C ARG A 274 -5.77 -1.90 -4.71
N ARG A 275 -5.58 -2.02 -3.39
CA ARG A 275 -6.62 -1.80 -2.39
C ARG A 275 -7.11 -0.36 -2.37
N LEU A 276 -6.22 0.62 -2.49
CA LEU A 276 -6.58 2.04 -2.61
C LEU A 276 -7.41 2.32 -3.87
N GLN A 277 -6.96 1.84 -5.02
CA GLN A 277 -7.64 2.11 -6.31
C GLN A 277 -8.99 1.43 -6.43
N ASN A 278 -9.14 0.24 -5.88
CA ASN A 278 -10.42 -0.48 -5.91
C ASN A 278 -11.35 -0.09 -4.75
N GLY A 279 -10.96 0.88 -3.93
CA GLY A 279 -11.76 1.36 -2.80
C GLY A 279 -11.87 0.39 -1.64
N ILE A 280 -11.08 -0.69 -1.59
CA ILE A 280 -11.07 -1.63 -0.46
C ILE A 280 -10.65 -0.88 0.81
N ILE A 281 -9.66 0.01 0.72
CA ILE A 281 -9.28 0.94 1.78
C ILE A 281 -9.43 2.37 1.26
N LYS A 282 -9.78 3.30 2.14
CA LYS A 282 -10.11 4.69 1.78
C LYS A 282 -9.49 5.69 2.74
N LEU A 283 -9.44 6.95 2.32
CA LEU A 283 -9.16 8.04 3.24
C LEU A 283 -10.34 8.22 4.19
N ARG A 284 -10.09 8.26 5.50
CA ARG A 284 -11.08 8.62 6.51
C ARG A 284 -10.70 9.92 7.18
N LYS A 285 -11.72 10.70 7.53
CA LYS A 285 -11.58 11.92 8.33
C LYS A 285 -12.15 11.68 9.72
N GLU A 286 -11.33 11.86 10.74
CA GLU A 286 -11.73 11.81 12.15
C GLU A 286 -11.39 13.14 12.80
N GLY A 287 -12.42 13.94 13.09
CA GLY A 287 -12.24 15.33 13.49
C GLY A 287 -11.54 16.14 12.39
N MET A 288 -10.35 16.66 12.68
CA MET A 288 -9.52 17.39 11.72
C MET A 288 -8.46 16.52 11.03
N ILE A 289 -8.28 15.29 11.49
CA ILE A 289 -7.21 14.40 11.03
C ILE A 289 -7.73 13.55 9.87
N ARG A 290 -6.98 13.52 8.77
CA ARG A 290 -7.23 12.62 7.64
C ARG A 290 -6.12 11.58 7.59
N SER A 291 -6.48 10.32 7.36
CA SER A 291 -5.52 9.25 7.20
C SER A 291 -6.05 8.16 6.30
N ILE A 292 -5.15 7.40 5.66
CA ILE A 292 -5.51 6.18 4.97
C ILE A 292 -5.88 5.16 6.05
N ASN A 293 -7.16 4.80 6.13
CA ASN A 293 -7.68 3.87 7.11
C ASN A 293 -7.68 2.46 6.50
N LEU A 294 -7.05 1.51 7.20
CA LEU A 294 -6.85 0.15 6.71
C LEU A 294 -8.05 -0.78 6.91
N PHE A 295 -9.09 -0.36 7.64
CA PHE A 295 -10.31 -1.13 7.77
C PHE A 295 -11.00 -1.23 6.40
N PRO A 296 -11.25 -2.45 5.90
CA PRO A 296 -11.87 -2.59 4.59
C PRO A 296 -13.27 -1.98 4.53
N GLU A 297 -13.58 -1.36 3.39
CA GLU A 297 -14.87 -0.75 3.09
C GLU A 297 -15.72 -1.63 2.16
N GLU A 298 -15.12 -2.49 1.35
CA GLU A 298 -15.83 -3.26 0.32
C GLU A 298 -15.87 -4.78 0.63
N PRO A 299 -16.92 -5.50 0.19
CA PRO A 299 -16.97 -6.95 0.24
C PRO A 299 -15.82 -7.63 -0.52
N PRO A 300 -15.42 -8.86 -0.16
CA PRO A 300 -15.94 -9.67 0.94
C PRO A 300 -15.30 -9.33 2.31
N LEU A 301 -14.42 -8.33 2.37
CA LEU A 301 -13.67 -7.96 3.58
C LEU A 301 -14.44 -7.01 4.51
N CYS A 302 -15.59 -6.51 4.06
CA CYS A 302 -16.54 -5.72 4.84
C CYS A 302 -17.93 -6.37 4.75
N SER A 303 -18.43 -6.86 5.87
CA SER A 303 -19.78 -7.41 6.01
C SER A 303 -20.79 -6.29 6.18
N THR A 304 -21.98 -6.44 5.60
CA THR A 304 -23.08 -5.47 5.74
C THR A 304 -24.37 -6.19 6.09
N ALA A 305 -25.08 -5.70 7.10
CA ALA A 305 -26.42 -6.16 7.46
C ALA A 305 -27.36 -4.96 7.61
N VAL A 306 -28.62 -5.13 7.18
CA VAL A 306 -29.67 -4.14 7.36
C VAL A 306 -30.84 -4.81 8.07
N THR A 307 -31.23 -4.29 9.22
CA THR A 307 -32.37 -4.79 10.01
C THR A 307 -33.19 -3.61 10.48
N ASN A 308 -34.51 -3.61 10.23
CA ASN A 308 -35.42 -2.56 10.69
C ASN A 308 -34.97 -1.14 10.34
N GLY A 309 -34.36 -0.95 9.16
CA GLY A 309 -33.84 0.34 8.68
C GLY A 309 -32.45 0.74 9.21
N VAL A 310 -31.89 0.00 10.18
CA VAL A 310 -30.51 0.23 10.65
C VAL A 310 -29.56 -0.57 9.78
N GLN A 311 -28.61 0.11 9.14
CA GLN A 311 -27.49 -0.53 8.44
C GLN A 311 -26.27 -0.59 9.36
N VAL A 312 -25.68 -1.78 9.46
CA VAL A 312 -24.41 -2.03 10.15
C VAL A 312 -23.42 -2.59 9.15
N ARG A 313 -22.25 -1.97 9.07
CA ARG A 313 -21.09 -2.44 8.31
C ARG A 313 -19.98 -2.81 9.29
N ALA A 314 -19.32 -3.94 9.05
CA ALA A 314 -18.29 -4.45 9.93
C ALA A 314 -17.09 -4.93 9.11
N SER A 315 -15.89 -4.55 9.52
CA SER A 315 -14.65 -5.07 8.94
C SER A 315 -13.60 -5.22 10.02
N ALA A 316 -12.60 -6.07 9.77
CA ALA A 316 -11.52 -6.33 10.70
C ALA A 316 -10.16 -6.22 10.01
N VAL A 317 -9.14 -5.91 10.81
CA VAL A 317 -7.74 -5.91 10.40
C VAL A 317 -6.91 -6.70 11.41
N PHE A 318 -5.88 -7.37 10.91
CA PHE A 318 -4.88 -8.03 11.73
C PHE A 318 -3.87 -6.99 12.27
N ILE A 319 -3.44 -7.14 13.52
CA ILE A 319 -2.59 -6.19 14.26
C ILE A 319 -1.26 -6.85 14.64
N PRO A 320 -0.28 -6.97 13.72
CA PRO A 320 0.95 -7.71 13.93
C PRO A 320 1.74 -7.26 15.15
N GLU A 321 1.88 -5.95 15.35
CA GLU A 321 2.66 -5.34 16.43
C GLU A 321 2.07 -5.60 17.82
N GLY A 322 0.80 -6.02 17.91
CA GLY A 322 0.15 -6.43 19.16
C GLY A 322 0.15 -7.94 19.40
N CYS A 323 0.65 -8.74 18.44
CA CYS A 323 0.67 -10.19 18.55
C CYS A 323 1.80 -10.68 19.46
N ASN A 324 1.58 -11.83 20.09
CA ASN A 324 2.56 -12.56 20.89
C ASN A 324 2.47 -14.04 20.50
N LEU A 325 3.28 -14.48 19.54
CA LEU A 325 3.15 -15.84 18.99
C LEU A 325 3.54 -16.95 19.99
N LEU A 326 4.17 -16.57 21.11
CA LEU A 326 4.51 -17.44 22.23
C LEU A 326 3.34 -17.64 23.22
N ASP A 327 2.32 -16.78 23.21
CA ASP A 327 1.15 -16.89 24.09
C ASP A 327 0.05 -17.72 23.42
N GLU A 328 -0.04 -18.99 23.77
CA GLU A 328 -1.02 -19.93 23.21
C GLU A 328 -2.50 -19.48 23.28
N SER A 329 -2.86 -18.61 24.22
CA SER A 329 -4.25 -18.17 24.42
C SER A 329 -4.56 -16.85 23.71
N HIS A 330 -3.58 -15.96 23.54
CA HIS A 330 -3.76 -14.61 23.00
C HIS A 330 -2.77 -14.29 21.86
N LYS A 331 -2.51 -15.28 20.99
CA LYS A 331 -1.51 -15.17 19.91
C LYS A 331 -1.72 -13.99 18.99
N TYR A 332 -2.94 -13.84 18.50
CA TYR A 332 -3.27 -12.94 17.39
C TYR A 332 -4.19 -11.82 17.87
N LEU A 333 -3.78 -10.58 17.66
CA LEU A 333 -4.62 -9.42 17.90
C LEU A 333 -5.31 -9.01 16.58
N PHE A 334 -6.63 -8.86 16.65
CA PHE A 334 -7.43 -8.28 15.57
C PHE A 334 -8.14 -7.04 16.09
N ALA A 335 -8.15 -5.99 15.28
CA ALA A 335 -9.05 -4.86 15.49
C ALA A 335 -10.24 -4.99 14.55
N TYR A 336 -11.40 -4.48 14.97
CA TYR A 336 -12.60 -4.43 14.16
C TYR A 336 -13.21 -3.03 14.23
N SER A 337 -13.81 -2.61 13.11
CA SER A 337 -14.46 -1.32 12.94
C SER A 337 -15.92 -1.57 12.59
N ILE A 338 -16.82 -1.04 13.43
CA ILE A 338 -18.27 -1.13 13.25
C ILE A 338 -18.79 0.25 12.90
N ARG A 339 -19.61 0.28 11.86
CA ARG A 339 -20.11 1.46 11.18
C ARG A 339 -21.63 1.36 11.10
N MET A 340 -22.34 2.29 11.73
CA MET A 340 -23.79 2.24 11.90
C MET A 340 -24.43 3.49 11.33
N ARG A 341 -25.49 3.31 10.53
CA ARG A 341 -26.34 4.42 10.09
C ARG A 341 -27.79 4.01 10.01
N LEU A 342 -28.67 4.99 10.18
CA LEU A 342 -30.10 4.83 9.95
C LEU A 342 -30.41 5.21 8.49
N LEU A 343 -31.07 4.31 7.77
CA LEU A 343 -31.43 4.52 6.37
C LEU A 343 -32.60 5.52 6.23
N PRO A 344 -32.84 6.08 5.02
CA PRO A 344 -33.86 7.09 4.78
C PRO A 344 -35.28 6.70 5.23
N GLU A 345 -35.59 5.40 5.23
CA GLU A 345 -36.89 4.84 5.61
C GLU A 345 -37.17 4.94 7.12
N GLY A 346 -36.17 5.28 7.93
CA GLY A 346 -36.28 5.34 9.38
C GLY A 346 -36.21 3.98 10.06
N CYS A 347 -36.34 3.96 11.38
CA CYS A 347 -36.33 2.72 12.16
C CYS A 347 -37.72 2.10 12.11
N ILE A 348 -37.85 0.88 11.58
CA ILE A 348 -39.15 0.24 11.34
C ILE A 348 -39.41 -0.81 12.42
N VAL A 349 -40.41 -0.58 13.26
CA VAL A 349 -40.84 -1.54 14.29
C VAL A 349 -42.34 -1.76 14.17
N ASN A 350 -42.75 -3.02 13.96
CA ASN A 350 -44.15 -3.43 13.79
C ASN A 350 -44.91 -2.63 12.71
N GLY A 351 -44.23 -2.25 11.63
CA GLY A 351 -44.81 -1.46 10.53
C GLY A 351 -44.86 0.04 10.76
N THR A 352 -44.49 0.53 11.94
CA THR A 352 -44.35 1.96 12.25
C THR A 352 -42.91 2.40 12.00
N SER A 353 -42.73 3.50 11.26
CA SER A 353 -41.42 4.13 11.06
C SER A 353 -41.17 5.23 12.09
N PHE A 354 -39.95 5.25 12.64
CA PHE A 354 -39.47 6.24 13.58
C PHE A 354 -38.29 7.01 12.97
N GLY A 355 -38.29 8.34 13.12
CA GLY A 355 -37.24 9.22 12.59
C GLY A 355 -35.92 9.19 13.36
N SER A 356 -35.81 8.37 14.40
CA SER A 356 -34.59 8.15 15.16
C SER A 356 -34.59 6.75 15.80
N CYS A 357 -33.40 6.26 16.15
CA CYS A 357 -33.25 5.14 17.07
C CYS A 357 -31.94 5.24 17.83
N GLN A 358 -31.93 4.87 19.11
CA GLN A 358 -30.72 4.86 19.93
C GLN A 358 -30.25 3.45 20.21
N LEU A 359 -28.95 3.20 20.08
CA LEU A 359 -28.36 1.94 20.49
C LEU A 359 -28.50 1.76 22.00
N ASN A 360 -28.88 0.55 22.43
CA ASN A 360 -29.05 0.19 23.84
C ASN A 360 -28.16 -0.99 24.27
N LEU A 361 -28.14 -2.09 23.51
CA LEU A 361 -27.38 -3.30 23.85
C LEU A 361 -26.56 -3.80 22.67
N ARG A 362 -25.46 -4.49 22.97
CA ARG A 362 -24.70 -5.32 22.03
C ARG A 362 -24.65 -6.76 22.54
N HIS A 363 -24.69 -7.70 21.62
CA HIS A 363 -24.39 -9.12 21.85
C HIS A 363 -23.37 -9.57 20.82
N TRP A 364 -22.26 -10.16 21.27
CA TRP A 364 -21.21 -10.70 20.42
C TRP A 364 -20.93 -12.16 20.75
N ILE A 365 -20.77 -12.97 19.71
CA ILE A 365 -20.24 -14.32 19.76
C ILE A 365 -18.92 -14.28 19.00
N ILE A 366 -17.83 -14.56 19.70
CA ILE A 366 -16.47 -14.55 19.16
C ILE A 366 -16.02 -16.00 18.99
N ARG A 367 -15.52 -16.33 17.79
CA ARG A 367 -15.03 -17.66 17.45
C ARG A 367 -13.56 -17.65 17.06
N ALA A 368 -12.83 -18.66 17.48
CA ALA A 368 -11.49 -18.98 16.98
C ALA A 368 -11.55 -20.38 16.35
N ASN A 369 -11.17 -20.52 15.07
CA ASN A 369 -11.34 -21.76 14.28
C ASN A 369 -12.76 -22.35 14.42
N ASP A 370 -13.79 -21.53 14.21
CA ASP A 370 -15.21 -21.90 14.32
C ASP A 370 -15.70 -22.36 15.71
N HIS A 371 -14.83 -22.40 16.71
CA HIS A 371 -15.20 -22.68 18.11
C HIS A 371 -15.54 -21.38 18.84
N VAL A 372 -16.68 -21.36 19.54
CA VAL A 372 -17.06 -20.21 20.38
C VAL A 372 -16.08 -20.10 21.55
N VAL A 373 -15.35 -19.00 21.60
CA VAL A 373 -14.37 -18.69 22.66
C VAL A 373 -14.88 -17.62 23.62
N SER A 374 -15.87 -16.82 23.20
CA SER A 374 -16.48 -15.80 24.06
C SER A 374 -17.91 -15.48 23.62
N ASP A 375 -18.78 -15.23 24.59
CA ASP A 375 -20.15 -14.74 24.43
C ASP A 375 -20.33 -13.50 25.32
N VAL A 376 -20.43 -12.33 24.69
CA VAL A 376 -20.39 -11.03 25.36
C VAL A 376 -21.72 -10.32 25.17
N ASN A 377 -22.46 -10.16 26.26
CA ASN A 377 -23.64 -9.31 26.34
C ASN A 377 -23.31 -8.06 27.14
N GLY A 378 -23.67 -6.88 26.63
CA GLY A 378 -23.40 -5.65 27.35
C GLY A 378 -24.16 -4.44 26.84
N GLU A 379 -24.24 -3.41 27.69
CA GLU A 379 -24.84 -2.15 27.33
C GLU A 379 -23.97 -1.36 26.36
N ALA A 380 -24.63 -0.75 25.37
CA ALA A 380 -24.06 0.20 24.43
C ALA A 380 -22.79 -0.32 23.71
N VAL A 381 -21.97 0.58 23.19
CA VAL A 381 -20.65 0.29 22.61
C VAL A 381 -19.65 1.31 23.10
N ILE A 382 -18.46 0.89 23.53
CA ILE A 382 -17.36 1.77 24.00
C ILE A 382 -17.79 2.86 25.01
N GLY A 383 -18.80 2.59 25.85
CA GLY A 383 -19.36 3.56 26.79
C GLY A 383 -20.27 4.64 26.18
N LYS A 384 -20.62 4.52 24.89
CA LYS A 384 -21.48 5.44 24.14
C LYS A 384 -22.79 4.79 23.72
N TYR A 385 -23.86 5.57 23.79
CA TYR A 385 -25.22 5.23 23.33
C TYR A 385 -25.57 6.06 22.09
N PRO A 386 -25.06 5.71 20.90
CA PRO A 386 -25.27 6.51 19.68
C PRO A 386 -26.75 6.61 19.32
N LEU A 387 -27.19 7.83 19.04
CA LEU A 387 -28.51 8.16 18.51
C LEU A 387 -28.38 8.38 17.00
N LEU A 388 -29.08 7.56 16.21
CA LEU A 388 -29.02 7.57 14.76
C LEU A 388 -30.24 8.27 14.18
N TYR A 389 -30.03 9.03 13.11
CA TYR A 389 -31.07 9.73 12.34
C TYR A 389 -30.92 9.43 10.85
N PRO A 390 -32.01 9.36 10.07
CA PRO A 390 -31.94 9.28 8.62
C PRO A 390 -31.14 10.45 8.05
N GLY A 391 -30.18 10.15 7.17
CA GLY A 391 -29.32 11.17 6.54
C GLY A 391 -28.25 11.77 7.48
N GLY A 392 -28.16 11.31 8.72
CA GLY A 392 -27.08 11.67 9.64
C GLY A 392 -25.73 11.05 9.25
N GLU A 393 -24.66 11.53 9.88
CA GLU A 393 -23.34 10.91 9.76
C GLU A 393 -23.35 9.48 10.32
N GLU A 394 -22.52 8.63 9.72
CA GLU A 394 -22.34 7.26 10.19
C GLU A 394 -21.66 7.28 11.57
N PHE A 395 -22.22 6.58 12.54
CA PHE A 395 -21.55 6.34 13.80
C PHE A 395 -20.52 5.23 13.63
N VAL A 396 -19.26 5.55 13.90
CA VAL A 396 -18.14 4.61 13.77
C VAL A 396 -17.50 4.37 15.14
N TYR A 397 -17.24 3.12 15.46
CA TYR A 397 -16.39 2.77 16.59
C TYR A 397 -15.46 1.61 16.24
N GLU A 398 -14.28 1.63 16.85
CA GLU A 398 -13.23 0.64 16.63
C GLU A 398 -12.84 0.03 17.98
N SER A 399 -12.62 -1.27 17.98
CA SER A 399 -12.28 -2.06 19.16
C SER A 399 -11.43 -3.25 18.71
N CYS A 400 -11.01 -4.10 19.64
CA CYS A 400 -10.13 -5.21 19.35
C CYS A 400 -10.49 -6.47 20.14
N THR A 401 -9.95 -7.60 19.70
CA THR A 401 -10.04 -8.87 20.40
C THR A 401 -8.80 -9.72 20.11
N PHE A 402 -8.40 -10.52 21.10
CA PHE A 402 -7.36 -11.51 20.94
C PHE A 402 -7.97 -12.85 20.57
N LEU A 403 -7.32 -13.57 19.66
CA LEU A 403 -7.65 -14.94 19.28
C LEU A 403 -6.41 -15.83 19.43
N SER A 404 -6.63 -17.07 19.83
CA SER A 404 -5.59 -18.11 19.85
C SER A 404 -5.26 -18.65 18.44
N SER A 405 -6.12 -18.37 17.46
CA SER A 405 -5.95 -18.80 16.06
C SER A 405 -5.87 -17.62 15.08
N SER A 406 -5.19 -17.87 13.95
CA SER A 406 -5.12 -16.95 12.81
C SER A 406 -6.43 -16.84 12.04
N GLN A 407 -7.40 -17.72 12.29
CA GLN A 407 -8.75 -17.68 11.73
C GLN A 407 -9.80 -17.60 12.83
N GLY A 408 -10.85 -16.81 12.59
CA GLY A 408 -11.95 -16.62 13.52
C GLY A 408 -13.02 -15.70 12.96
N SER A 409 -14.08 -15.52 13.75
CA SER A 409 -15.20 -14.63 13.43
C SER A 409 -15.69 -13.88 14.66
N ILE A 410 -16.28 -12.71 14.44
CA ILE A 410 -17.07 -11.98 15.43
C ILE A 410 -18.44 -11.77 14.80
N GLU A 411 -19.47 -12.31 15.44
CA GLU A 411 -20.85 -12.30 14.95
C GLU A 411 -21.77 -11.86 16.08
N GLY A 412 -22.89 -11.23 15.77
CA GLY A 412 -23.74 -10.73 16.84
C GLY A 412 -24.85 -9.82 16.38
N GLY A 413 -25.42 -9.10 17.34
CA GLY A 413 -26.55 -8.21 17.13
C GLY A 413 -26.52 -6.99 18.04
N PHE A 414 -27.25 -5.97 17.61
CA PHE A 414 -27.45 -4.74 18.36
C PHE A 414 -28.94 -4.56 18.64
N THR A 415 -29.26 -4.12 19.85
CA THR A 415 -30.63 -3.72 20.21
C THR A 415 -30.72 -2.21 20.20
N PHE A 416 -31.68 -1.69 19.42
CA PHE A 416 -31.98 -0.27 19.34
C PHE A 416 -33.36 0.04 19.94
N VAL A 417 -33.49 1.21 20.56
CA VAL A 417 -34.75 1.78 21.04
C VAL A 417 -35.22 2.83 20.03
N PRO A 418 -36.40 2.65 19.39
CA PRO A 418 -36.91 3.58 18.38
C PRO A 418 -37.49 4.86 19.00
N GLY A 419 -37.39 5.99 18.29
CA GLY A 419 -38.13 7.24 18.58
C GLY A 419 -37.69 8.01 19.82
N ARG A 420 -36.43 7.87 20.24
CA ARG A 420 -35.86 8.62 21.36
C ARG A 420 -35.47 10.04 20.98
#